data_AF-A0A6A4Y968-F1
#
_entry.id   AF-A0A6A4Y968-F1
#
_cell.length_a   1.000
_cell.length_b   1.000
_cell.length_c   1.000
_cell.angle_alpha   90.00
_cell.angle_beta   90.00
_cell.angle_gamma   90.00
#
_symmetry.space_group_name_H-M   'P 1'
#
loop_
_entity.id
_entity.type
_entity.pdbx_description
1 polymer ?
#
loop_
_entity_poly.entity_id
_entity_poly.type
_entity_poly.pdbx_seq_one_letter_code
_entity_poly.pdbx_strand_id
1 'polypeptide(L)'
;MAATAFISLHLVTTLPTRAGTNMRRMDPEVLQQVDNIVTGILVVATHRSNMKKYKITGLTSTSASSTYFDGADGNKCSVADYFEQKYTPLKYPEWP
;
A
#
# COMPACT_ATOMS: atom_id res chain seq x y z
N MET A 1 -14.96 -25.97 14.52
CA MET A 1 -13.82 -26.00 13.57
C MET A 1 -13.57 -24.57 13.12
N ALA A 2 -12.50 -23.92 13.57
CA ALA A 2 -12.14 -22.57 13.13
C ALA A 2 -11.23 -22.69 11.90
N ALA A 3 -11.71 -22.25 10.74
CA ALA A 3 -10.92 -22.21 9.52
C ALA A 3 -9.92 -21.04 9.60
N THR A 4 -8.66 -21.33 9.85
CA THR A 4 -7.57 -20.35 9.78
C THR A 4 -7.24 -20.07 8.32
N ALA A 5 -7.99 -19.17 7.70
CA ALA A 5 -7.69 -18.70 6.36
C ALA A 5 -6.44 -17.79 6.40
N PHE A 6 -5.31 -18.29 5.91
CA PHE A 6 -4.18 -17.44 5.59
C PHE A 6 -4.54 -16.64 4.34
N ILE A 7 -4.81 -15.34 4.51
CA ILE A 7 -4.95 -14.40 3.39
C ILE A 7 -3.54 -14.23 2.79
N SER A 8 -3.08 -15.21 2.02
CA SER A 8 -1.96 -15.06 1.09
C SER A 8 -2.51 -14.40 -0.17
N LEU A 9 -2.91 -13.14 -0.02
CA LEU A 9 -3.54 -12.39 -1.07
C LEU A 9 -2.50 -11.42 -1.63
N HIS A 10 -2.40 -11.39 -2.95
CA HIS A 10 -1.86 -10.28 -3.73
C HIS A 10 -2.72 -9.03 -3.45
N LEU A 11 -2.61 -8.50 -2.23
CA LEU A 11 -3.62 -7.66 -1.59
C LEU A 11 -3.87 -6.35 -2.37
N VAL A 12 -2.81 -5.84 -3.00
CA VAL A 12 -2.82 -4.58 -3.75
C VAL A 12 -3.64 -4.70 -5.04
N THR A 13 -3.68 -5.84 -5.72
CA THR A 13 -4.37 -5.97 -7.02
C THR A 13 -5.78 -6.55 -6.93
N THR A 14 -6.12 -7.29 -5.86
CA THR A 14 -7.44 -7.95 -5.76
C THR A 14 -8.54 -7.09 -5.15
N LEU A 15 -8.20 -6.11 -4.31
CA LEU A 15 -9.19 -5.19 -3.72
C LEU A 15 -9.78 -4.17 -4.73
N PRO A 16 -9.00 -3.58 -5.67
CA PRO A 16 -9.55 -2.68 -6.69
C PRO A 16 -10.54 -3.35 -7.64
N THR A 17 -10.26 -4.60 -8.05
CA THR A 17 -11.08 -5.29 -9.05
C THR A 17 -12.47 -5.65 -8.53
N ARG A 18 -12.63 -5.81 -7.20
CA ARG A 18 -13.94 -5.98 -6.57
C ARG A 18 -14.70 -4.67 -6.35
N ALA A 19 -14.00 -3.54 -6.25
CA ALA A 19 -14.60 -2.23 -6.03
C ALA A 19 -15.05 -1.52 -7.34
N GLY A 20 -14.62 -1.99 -8.52
CA GLY A 20 -15.07 -1.48 -9.82
C GLY A 20 -14.71 -0.01 -10.11
N THR A 21 -13.89 0.62 -9.28
CA THR A 21 -13.60 2.06 -9.34
C THR A 21 -12.19 2.33 -9.85
N ASN A 22 -12.07 3.31 -10.73
CA ASN A 22 -10.78 3.88 -11.14
C ASN A 22 -10.11 4.50 -9.90
N MET A 23 -9.09 3.84 -9.36
CA MET A 23 -8.36 4.26 -8.15
C MET A 23 -7.55 5.56 -8.28
N ARG A 24 -7.63 6.26 -9.43
CA ARG A 24 -6.99 7.57 -9.65
C ARG A 24 -7.48 8.66 -8.68
N ARG A 25 -8.70 8.51 -8.15
CA ARG A 25 -9.27 9.30 -7.05
C ARG A 25 -10.21 8.39 -6.27
N MET A 26 -9.67 7.69 -5.29
CA MET A 26 -10.49 6.84 -4.44
C MET A 26 -11.39 7.76 -3.60
N ASP A 27 -12.70 7.56 -3.71
CA ASP A 27 -13.68 8.28 -2.89
C ASP A 27 -13.27 8.12 -1.42
N PRO A 28 -13.25 9.20 -0.61
CA PRO A 28 -12.88 9.11 0.80
C PRO A 28 -13.65 8.02 1.56
N GLU A 29 -14.91 7.75 1.18
CA GLU A 29 -15.70 6.67 1.78
C GLU A 29 -15.16 5.28 1.40
N VAL A 30 -14.78 5.09 0.14
CA VAL A 30 -14.18 3.85 -0.35
C VAL A 30 -12.79 3.63 0.24
N LEU A 31 -11.99 4.69 0.39
CA LEU A 31 -10.70 4.63 1.11
C LEU A 31 -10.89 4.14 2.53
N GLN A 32 -11.87 4.71 3.25
CA GLN A 32 -12.15 4.33 4.63
C GLN A 32 -12.62 2.87 4.73
N GLN A 33 -13.44 2.40 3.79
CA GLN A 33 -13.86 1.00 3.75
C GLN A 33 -12.67 0.07 3.53
N VAL A 34 -11.78 0.40 2.58
CA VAL A 34 -10.60 -0.41 2.32
C VAL A 34 -9.64 -0.37 3.51
N ASP A 35 -9.41 0.81 4.10
CA ASP A 35 -8.60 1.00 5.30
C ASP A 35 -9.06 0.10 6.46
N ASN A 36 -10.38 0.07 6.72
CA ASN A 36 -10.97 -0.79 7.74
C ASN A 36 -10.78 -2.29 7.45
N ILE A 37 -10.78 -2.69 6.18
CA ILE A 37 -10.59 -4.09 5.76
C ILE A 37 -9.12 -4.49 5.90
N VAL A 38 -8.18 -3.61 5.54
CA VAL A 38 -6.76 -3.96 5.48
C VAL A 38 -6.02 -3.72 6.79
N THR A 39 -6.52 -2.85 7.65
CA THR A 39 -5.92 -2.55 8.94
C THR A 39 -5.89 -3.80 9.82
N GLY A 40 -4.72 -4.08 10.39
CA GLY A 40 -4.49 -5.26 11.21
C GLY A 40 -3.98 -6.49 10.45
N ILE A 41 -4.00 -6.48 9.10
CA ILE A 41 -3.44 -7.56 8.29
C ILE A 41 -1.90 -7.49 8.29
N LEU A 42 -1.26 -8.65 8.34
CA LEU A 42 0.19 -8.79 8.16
C LEU A 42 0.51 -8.97 6.67
N VAL A 43 1.33 -8.08 6.13
CA VAL A 43 1.82 -8.11 4.75
C VAL A 43 3.32 -8.34 4.70
N VAL A 44 3.79 -8.95 3.60
CA VAL A 44 5.21 -9.11 3.32
C VAL A 44 5.58 -8.17 2.18
N ALA A 45 6.61 -7.36 2.40
CA ALA A 45 7.15 -6.50 1.36
C ALA A 45 7.86 -7.35 0.30
N THR A 46 7.37 -7.35 -0.94
CA THR A 46 7.93 -8.15 -2.05
C THR A 46 9.12 -7.49 -2.74
N HIS A 47 9.31 -6.18 -2.55
CA HIS A 47 10.44 -5.44 -3.12
C HIS A 47 11.77 -5.70 -2.36
N ARG A 48 11.74 -6.38 -1.21
CA ARG A 48 12.93 -6.75 -0.41
C ARG A 48 13.03 -8.27 -0.31
N SER A 49 14.25 -8.80 -0.37
CA SER A 49 14.53 -10.23 -0.24
C SER A 49 14.38 -10.76 1.20
N ASN A 50 14.30 -9.88 2.20
CA ASN A 50 14.33 -10.26 3.62
C ASN A 50 12.99 -10.78 4.17
N MET A 51 11.94 -10.92 3.34
CA MET A 51 10.62 -11.47 3.66
C MET A 51 10.00 -10.94 4.98
N LYS A 52 10.37 -9.72 5.39
CA LYS A 52 9.94 -9.16 6.66
C LYS A 52 8.43 -8.88 6.60
N LYS A 53 7.72 -9.32 7.64
CA LYS A 53 6.28 -9.08 7.83
C LYS A 53 6.06 -7.72 8.50
N TYR A 54 5.09 -6.97 8.00
CA TYR A 54 4.67 -5.67 8.52
C TYR A 54 3.17 -5.72 8.79
N LYS A 55 2.72 -5.12 9.89
CA LYS A 55 1.30 -4.95 10.18
C LYS A 55 0.83 -3.65 9.57
N ILE A 56 -0.25 -3.69 8.79
CA ILE A 56 -0.90 -2.47 8.30
C ILE A 56 -1.59 -1.78 9.48
N THR A 57 -1.24 -0.53 9.73
CA THR A 57 -1.85 0.32 10.76
C THR A 57 -2.90 1.28 10.20
N GLY A 58 -2.82 1.55 8.89
CA GLY A 58 -3.75 2.37 8.15
C GLY A 58 -3.22 2.68 6.75
N LEU A 59 -4.06 3.26 5.90
CA LEU A 59 -3.76 3.76 4.58
C LEU A 59 -3.58 5.29 4.59
N THR A 60 -2.77 5.80 3.66
CA THR A 60 -2.60 7.24 3.48
C THR A 60 -3.76 7.83 2.68
N SER A 61 -4.15 9.07 3.00
CA SER A 61 -5.15 9.79 2.21
C SER A 61 -4.60 10.36 0.90
N THR A 62 -3.27 10.35 0.74
CA THR A 62 -2.53 10.85 -0.41
C THR A 62 -1.96 9.69 -1.23
N SER A 63 -1.78 9.91 -2.54
CA SER A 63 -1.11 8.95 -3.42
C SER A 63 0.36 8.77 -3.06
N ALA A 64 0.98 7.67 -3.49
CA ALA A 64 2.41 7.42 -3.28
C ALA A 64 3.30 8.51 -3.88
N SER A 65 2.88 9.14 -4.99
CA SER A 65 3.57 10.30 -5.59
C SER A 65 3.51 11.57 -4.73
N SER A 66 2.50 11.71 -3.89
CA SER A 66 2.26 12.90 -3.06
C SER A 66 2.41 12.63 -1.56
N THR A 67 2.81 11.41 -1.21
CA THR A 67 3.14 11.00 0.16
C THR A 67 4.63 11.16 0.35
N TYR A 68 5.01 12.10 1.20
CA TYR A 68 6.42 12.40 1.50
C TYR A 68 6.81 11.84 2.84
N PHE A 69 8.05 11.37 2.93
CA PHE A 69 8.66 10.98 4.20
C PHE A 69 10.07 11.55 4.28
N ASP A 70 10.55 11.73 5.51
CA ASP A 70 11.90 12.19 5.76
C ASP A 70 12.87 11.02 5.53
N GLY A 71 13.74 11.16 4.53
CA GLY A 71 14.80 10.21 4.24
C GLY A 71 15.85 10.17 5.35
N ALA A 72 16.69 9.13 5.34
CA ALA A 72 17.78 8.98 6.32
C ALA A 72 18.74 10.18 6.35
N ASP A 73 18.86 10.88 5.22
CA ASP A 73 19.72 12.05 5.04
C ASP A 73 19.02 13.38 5.38
N GLY A 74 17.80 13.35 5.94
CA GLY A 74 16.99 14.53 6.25
C GLY A 74 16.29 15.17 5.05
N ASN A 75 16.48 14.63 3.85
CA ASN A 75 15.79 15.08 2.65
C ASN A 75 14.38 14.49 2.56
N LYS A 76 13.39 15.33 2.26
CA LYS A 76 12.02 14.90 1.97
C LYS A 76 11.95 14.29 0.57
N CYS A 77 11.51 13.05 0.49
CA CYS A 77 11.34 12.32 -0.76
C CYS A 77 9.93 11.73 -0.81
N SER A 78 9.29 11.72 -1.98
CA SER A 78 8.01 11.03 -2.12
C SER A 78 8.23 9.52 -2.10
N VAL A 79 7.19 8.75 -1.77
CA VAL A 79 7.25 7.29 -1.83
C VAL A 79 7.56 6.84 -3.26
N ALA A 80 6.95 7.46 -4.27
CA ALA A 80 7.23 7.13 -5.66
C ALA A 80 8.71 7.36 -6.04
N ASP A 81 9.25 8.54 -5.71
CA ASP A 81 10.64 8.89 -6.02
C ASP A 81 11.62 7.96 -5.30
N TYR A 82 11.33 7.58 -4.06
CA TYR A 82 12.16 6.64 -3.31
C TYR A 82 12.21 5.25 -3.95
N PHE A 83 11.06 4.76 -4.43
CA PHE A 83 10.99 3.47 -5.09
C PHE A 83 11.71 3.49 -6.45
N GLU A 84 11.63 4.60 -7.19
CA GLU A 84 12.38 4.78 -8.43
C GLU A 84 13.90 4.82 -8.18
N GLN A 85 14.36 5.51 -7.14
CA GLN A 85 15.79 5.65 -6.85
C GLN A 85 16.40 4.38 -6.24
N LYS A 86 15.68 3.69 -5.34
CA LYS A 86 16.23 2.59 -4.55
C LYS A 86 15.84 1.20 -5.03
N TYR A 87 14.73 1.08 -5.76
CA TYR A 87 14.17 -0.20 -6.19
C TYR A 87 13.72 -0.13 -7.66
N THR A 88 12.47 -0.49 -7.93
CA THR A 88 11.85 -0.42 -9.26
C THR A 88 10.71 0.61 -9.20
N PRO A 89 10.51 1.41 -10.26
CA PRO A 89 9.41 2.35 -10.33
C PRO A 89 8.05 1.72 -10.01
N LEU A 90 7.22 2.44 -9.27
CA LEU A 90 5.87 1.97 -8.94
C LEU A 90 5.02 1.89 -10.20
N LYS A 91 4.27 0.79 -10.33
CA LYS A 91 3.30 0.61 -11.43
C LYS A 91 2.06 1.51 -11.27
N TYR A 92 1.72 1.86 -10.04
CA TYR A 92 0.55 2.65 -9.68
C TYR A 92 0.94 3.77 -8.70
N PRO A 93 1.69 4.79 -9.14
CA PRO A 93 2.10 5.92 -8.28
C PRO A 93 0.90 6.77 -7.79
N GLU A 94 -0.24 6.66 -8.46
CA GLU A 94 -1.48 7.36 -8.11
C GLU A 94 -2.27 6.71 -6.96
N TRP A 95 -1.88 5.53 -6.48
CA TRP A 95 -2.54 4.85 -5.36
C TRP A 95 -1.90 5.21 -4.03
N PRO A 96 -2.66 5.16 -2.92
CA PRO A 96 -2.10 5.30 -1.57
C PRO A 96 -1.20 4.14 -1.16
#